data_AF-A0A9E3BLW2-F1
#
_entry.id   AF-A0A9E3BLW2-F1
#
_cell.length_a   1.000
_cell.length_b   1.000
_cell.length_c   1.000
_cell.angle_alpha   90.00
_cell.angle_beta   90.00
_cell.angle_gamma   90.00
#
_symmetry.space_group_name_H-M   'P 1'
#
loop_
_entity.id
_entity.type
_entity.pdbx_description
1 polymer ?
#
loop_
_entity_poly.entity_id
_entity_poly.type
_entity_poly.pdbx_seq_one_letter_code
_entity_poly.pdbx_strand_id
1 'polypeptide(L)' 'GQLHAEAATTSTDGAKTFVTGQLADDEGVTVEAEGVFIQPRWARGDSD' A
#
# COMPACT_ATOMS: atom_id res chain seq x y z
N GLY A 1 -20.82 4.27 7.99
CA GLY A 1 -21.57 3.12 7.46
C GLY A 1 -20.63 1.95 7.28
N GLN A 2 -20.91 1.07 6.34
CA GLN A 2 -19.92 0.10 5.85
C GLN A 2 -18.81 0.86 5.13
N LEU A 3 -17.55 0.48 5.36
CA LEU A 3 -16.40 1.09 4.71
C LEU A 3 -15.78 0.12 3.73
N HIS A 4 -15.31 0.65 2.62
CA HIS A 4 -14.50 -0.06 1.63
C HIS A 4 -13.10 0.56 1.54
N ALA A 5 -12.11 -0.29 1.30
CA ALA A 5 -10.71 0.08 1.18
C ALA A 5 -10.14 -0.43 -0.14
N GLU A 6 -9.51 0.46 -0.90
CA GLU A 6 -8.78 0.11 -2.12
C GLU A 6 -7.39 0.73 -2.07
N ALA A 7 -6.40 0.02 -2.61
CA ALA A 7 -5.05 0.54 -2.76
C ALA A 7 -4.36 -0.10 -3.97
N ALA A 8 -3.44 0.65 -4.57
CA ALA A 8 -2.61 0.19 -5.67
C ALA A 8 -1.13 0.53 -5.43
N THR A 9 -0.25 -0.37 -5.87
CA THR A 9 1.19 -0.09 -5.93
C THR A 9 1.45 0.93 -7.04
N THR A 10 2.16 2.00 -6.69
CA THR A 10 2.53 3.05 -7.66
C THR A 10 3.94 2.87 -8.18
N SER A 11 4.88 2.45 -7.32
CA SER A 11 6.25 2.16 -7.72
C SER A 11 6.97 1.26 -6.71
N THR A 12 8.10 0.71 -7.14
CA THR A 12 9.03 -0.04 -6.27
C THR A 12 10.45 0.49 -6.49
N ASP A 13 11.15 0.79 -5.40
CA ASP A 13 12.55 1.20 -5.38
C ASP A 13 13.33 0.33 -4.39
N GLY A 14 14.13 -0.58 -4.93
CA GLY A 14 14.85 -1.59 -4.15
C GLY A 14 13.88 -2.37 -3.25
N ALA A 15 14.06 -2.26 -1.93
CA ALA A 15 13.22 -2.95 -0.95
C ALA A 15 11.96 -2.18 -0.53
N LYS A 16 11.68 -1.03 -1.16
CA LYS A 16 10.52 -0.17 -0.83
C LYS A 16 9.46 -0.31 -1.91
N THR A 17 8.23 -0.58 -1.51
CA THR A 17 7.06 -0.52 -2.38
C THR A 17 6.15 0.60 -1.93
N PHE A 18 5.89 1.54 -2.83
CA PHE A 18 5.03 2.70 -2.59
C PHE A 18 3.61 2.38 -3.03
N VAL A 19 2.64 2.76 -2.22
CA VAL A 19 1.22 2.56 -2.49
C VAL A 19 0.44 3.86 -2.29
N THR A 20 -0.65 3.99 -3.04
CA THR A 20 -1.71 4.96 -2.75
C THR A 20 -3.00 4.21 -2.53
N GLY A 21 -3.85 4.70 -1.63
CA GLY A 21 -5.12 4.07 -1.34
C GLY A 21 -6.14 5.02 -0.73
N GLN A 22 -7.38 4.54 -0.63
CA GLN A 22 -8.50 5.31 -0.12
C GLN A 22 -9.44 4.45 0.72
N LEU A 23 -10.12 5.10 1.66
CA LEU A 23 -11.29 4.56 2.35
C LEU A 23 -12.53 5.32 1.91
N ALA A 24 -13.59 4.61 1.58
CA ALA A 24 -14.86 5.20 1.16
C ALA A 24 -16.05 4.56 1.87
N ASP A 25 -17.10 5.34 2.08
CA ASP A 25 -18.45 4.83 2.34
C ASP A 25 -19.36 5.10 1.12
N ASP A 26 -20.67 4.93 1.29
CA ASP A 26 -21.65 5.10 0.21
C ASP A 26 -21.75 6.55 -0.30
N GLU A 27 -21.20 7.53 0.44
CA GLU A 27 -21.18 8.95 0.05
C GLU A 27 -19.88 9.35 -0.65
N GLY A 28 -18.87 8.48 -0.65
CA GLY A 28 -17.62 8.66 -1.38
C GLY A 28 -16.37 8.52 -0.50
N VAL A 29 -15.27 9.08 -0.99
CA VAL A 29 -13.96 8.98 -0.31
C VAL A 29 -13.96 9.81 0.97
N THR A 30 -13.57 9.18 2.06
CA THR A 30 -13.45 9.80 3.38
C THR A 30 -11.98 9.99 3.80
N VAL A 31 -11.07 9.17 3.27
CA VAL A 31 -9.63 9.21 3.54
C VAL A 31 -8.85 8.89 2.28
N GLU A 32 -7.80 9.67 2.03
CA GLU A 32 -6.72 9.34 1.11
C GLU A 32 -5.46 8.98 1.93
N ALA A 33 -4.69 7.99 1.46
CA ALA A 33 -3.51 7.51 2.16
C ALA A 33 -2.36 7.19 1.21
N GLU A 34 -1.15 7.51 1.67
CA GLU A 34 0.10 7.07 1.06
C GLU A 34 0.82 6.10 2.00
N GLY A 35 1.43 5.07 1.44
CA GLY A 35 2.11 4.04 2.23
C GLY A 35 3.42 3.59 1.60
N VAL A 36 4.34 3.16 2.46
CA VAL A 36 5.59 2.51 2.05
C VAL A 36 5.72 1.19 2.79
N PHE A 37 5.78 0.09 2.05
CA PHE A 37 6.09 -1.22 2.58
C PHE A 37 7.58 -1.52 2.40
N ILE A 38 8.20 -2.09 3.43
CA ILE A 38 9.62 -2.45 3.41
C ILE A 38 9.74 -3.97 3.37
N GLN A 39 10.26 -4.52 2.28
CA GLN A 39 10.51 -5.95 2.17
C GLN A 39 11.62 -6.35 3.16
N PRO A 40 11.35 -7.26 4.10
CA PRO A 40 12.33 -7.67 5.09
C PRO A 40 13.48 -8.46 4.43
N ARG A 41 14.68 -8.42 5.01
CA ARG A 41 15.90 -9.01 4.41
C ARG A 41 15.74 -10.48 4.00
N TRP A 42 15.14 -11.29 4.88
CA TRP A 42 14.92 -12.72 4.63
C TRP A 42 14.05 -13.02 3.40
N ALA A 43 13.24 -12.05 2.95
CA ALA A 43 12.36 -12.20 1.80
C ALA A 43 12.99 -11.74 0.47
N ARG A 44 14.20 -11.16 0.49
CA ARG A 44 14.77 -10.45 -0.69
C ARG A 44 15.32 -11.39 -1.77
N GLY A 45 15.28 -12.70 -1.56
CA GLY A 45 15.85 -13.68 -2.51
C GLY A 45 17.38 -13.72 -2.48
N ASP A 46 18.00 -12.96 -1.57
CA ASP A 46 19.42 -13.05 -1.27
C ASP A 46 19.64 -14.41 -0.57
N SER A 47 19.95 -15.45 -1.35
CA SER A 47 20.56 -16.67 -0.83
C SER A 47 21.97 -16.32 -0.34
N ASP A 48 22.23 -16.47 0.96
CA ASP A 48 23.59 -16.48 1.52
C ASP A 48 24.45 -17.58 0.84
#